data_AF-T1A0K8-F1
#
_entry.id   AF-T1A0K8-F1
#
_cell.length_a   1.000
_cell.length_b   1.000
_cell.length_c   1.000
_cell.angle_alpha   90.00
_cell.angle_beta   90.00
_cell.angle_gamma   90.00
#
_symmetry.space_group_name_H-M   'P 1'
#
loop_
_entity.id
_entity.type
_entity.pdbx_description
1 polymer ?
#
loop_
_entity_poly.entity_id
_entity_poly.type
_entity_poly.pdbx_seq_one_letter_code
_entity_poly.pdbx_strand_id
1 'polypeptide(L)'
;MAPLPRGLGGRSVSLNVFWVIALAAGSHAQDWAWSFLRHLATAPMDKITTLEGAIGVRRSTWADAEVNRLVPFYHELDTLHAHARELAPHPRLADIAHAIDALLARALDTDEPSRALLAEAQRNIAALVG
;
A
#
# COMPACT_ATOMS: atom_id res chain seq x y z
N MET A 1 14.52 -9.47 9.98
CA MET A 1 14.10 -8.73 8.76
C MET A 1 15.35 -8.28 8.01
N ALA A 2 15.32 -8.31 6.68
CA ALA A 2 16.40 -7.81 5.82
C ALA A 2 15.97 -6.51 5.13
N PRO A 3 16.89 -5.57 4.84
CA PRO A 3 16.55 -4.35 4.12
C PRO A 3 16.08 -4.65 2.69
N LEU A 4 15.18 -3.81 2.17
CA LEU A 4 14.78 -3.88 0.77
C LEU A 4 16.01 -3.69 -0.14
N PRO A 5 16.15 -4.48 -1.22
CA PRO A 5 17.28 -4.35 -2.13
C PRO A 5 17.31 -2.97 -2.79
N ARG A 6 18.51 -2.49 -3.09
CA ARG A 6 18.75 -1.24 -3.82
C ARG A 6 19.84 -1.46 -4.87
N GLY A 7 19.66 -0.84 -6.04
CA GLY A 7 20.72 -0.78 -7.05
C GLY A 7 21.92 0.05 -6.59
N LEU A 8 23.04 -0.05 -7.32
CA LEU A 8 24.26 0.72 -7.04
C LEU A 8 23.96 2.22 -7.02
N GLY A 9 24.25 2.90 -5.91
CA GLY A 9 23.96 4.32 -5.72
C GLY A 9 22.48 4.67 -5.53
N GLY A 10 21.55 3.72 -5.66
CA GLY A 10 20.11 3.94 -5.55
C GLY A 10 19.59 4.04 -4.11
N ARG A 11 18.28 4.16 -3.90
CA ARG A 11 17.63 3.95 -2.60
C ARG A 11 16.54 2.93 -2.79
N SER A 12 16.28 2.12 -1.78
CA SER A 12 15.14 1.21 -1.81
C SER A 12 13.86 2.05 -1.78
N VAL A 13 12.87 1.65 -2.58
CA VAL A 13 11.56 2.27 -2.61
C VAL A 13 10.55 1.20 -2.21
N SER A 14 9.67 1.56 -1.28
CA SER A 14 8.51 0.75 -0.91
C SER A 14 7.24 1.55 -1.14
N LEU A 15 6.16 0.85 -1.45
CA LEU A 15 4.84 1.45 -1.51
C LEU A 15 4.15 1.30 -0.16
N ASN A 16 3.60 2.40 0.34
CA ASN A 16 2.73 2.41 1.51
C ASN A 16 1.30 2.12 1.04
N VAL A 17 0.78 0.93 1.35
CA VAL A 17 -0.54 0.48 0.91
C VAL A 17 -1.33 -0.02 2.10
N PHE A 18 -2.50 0.56 2.31
CA PHE A 18 -3.42 0.17 3.38
C PHE A 18 -4.80 -0.15 2.83
N TRP A 19 -5.43 -1.13 3.47
CA TRP A 19 -6.87 -1.29 3.38
C TRP A 19 -7.55 -0.16 4.13
N VAL A 20 -8.55 0.45 3.52
CA VAL A 20 -9.36 1.50 4.13
C VAL A 20 -10.77 1.00 4.34
N ILE A 21 -11.36 1.32 5.48
CA ILE A 21 -12.78 1.12 5.72
C ILE A 21 -13.48 2.44 5.42
N ALA A 22 -14.38 2.44 4.44
CA ALA A 22 -15.05 3.64 3.95
C ALA A 22 -16.56 3.58 4.15
N LEU A 23 -17.18 4.75 4.30
CA LEU A 23 -18.64 4.90 4.29
C LEU A 23 -19.12 5.17 2.86
N ALA A 24 -20.03 4.31 2.36
CA ALA A 24 -20.67 4.55 1.08
C ALA A 24 -21.52 5.83 1.11
N ALA A 25 -21.32 6.72 0.14
CA ALA A 25 -22.03 8.00 0.06
C ALA A 25 -23.57 7.84 -0.03
N GLY A 26 -24.04 6.73 -0.61
CA GLY A 26 -25.46 6.41 -0.70
C GLY A 26 -26.05 5.73 0.54
N SER A 27 -25.31 5.60 1.65
CA SER A 27 -25.83 4.96 2.86
C SER A 27 -26.98 5.76 3.46
N HIS A 28 -28.05 5.06 3.84
CA HIS A 28 -29.18 5.64 4.59
C HIS A 28 -28.95 5.67 6.12
N ALA A 29 -27.85 5.08 6.60
CA ALA A 29 -27.53 4.96 8.03
C ALA A 29 -26.18 5.64 8.35
N GLN A 30 -25.94 6.85 7.82
CA GLN A 30 -24.63 7.51 7.87
C GLN A 30 -24.15 7.74 9.30
N ASP A 31 -25.01 8.18 10.22
CA ASP A 31 -24.62 8.46 11.61
C ASP A 31 -24.19 7.19 12.36
N TRP A 32 -24.94 6.11 12.19
CA TRP A 32 -24.61 4.81 12.77
C TRP A 32 -23.32 4.24 12.19
N ALA A 33 -23.20 4.27 10.87
CA ALA A 33 -22.00 3.80 10.19
C ALA A 33 -20.77 4.61 10.60
N TRP A 34 -20.89 5.94 10.68
CA TRP A 34 -19.81 6.81 11.16
C TRP A 34 -19.43 6.51 12.61
N SER A 35 -20.41 6.31 13.49
CA SER A 35 -20.14 5.91 14.88
C SER A 35 -19.37 4.59 14.95
N PHE A 36 -19.75 3.61 14.13
CA PHE A 36 -19.07 2.33 14.03
C PHE A 36 -17.65 2.47 13.47
N LEU A 37 -17.44 3.26 12.41
CA LEU A 37 -16.09 3.52 11.86
C LEU A 37 -15.17 4.15 12.92
N ARG A 38 -15.68 5.09 13.72
CA ARG A 38 -14.90 5.68 14.82
C ARG A 38 -14.54 4.64 15.88
N HIS A 39 -15.43 3.71 16.18
CA HIS A 39 -15.14 2.61 17.11
C HIS A 39 -14.05 1.69 16.56
N LEU A 40 -14.18 1.26 15.30
CA LEU A 40 -13.18 0.43 14.61
C LEU A 40 -11.81 1.12 14.53
N ALA A 41 -11.78 2.44 14.42
CA ALA A 41 -10.53 3.19 14.34
C ALA A 41 -9.81 3.32 15.69
N THR A 42 -10.35 2.85 16.83
CA THR A 42 -9.70 3.00 18.14
C THR A 42 -8.43 2.15 18.28
N ALA A 43 -7.53 2.50 19.21
CA ALA A 43 -6.31 1.73 19.45
C ALA A 43 -6.57 0.27 19.89
N PRO A 44 -7.54 -0.03 20.78
CA PRO A 44 -7.89 -1.41 21.09
C PRO A 44 -8.36 -2.20 19.86
N MET A 45 -9.14 -1.59 18.98
CA MET A 45 -9.61 -2.24 17.76
C MET A 45 -8.49 -2.49 16.75
N ASP A 46 -7.56 -1.54 16.57
CA ASP A 46 -6.38 -1.74 15.72
C ASP A 46 -5.48 -2.89 16.22
N LYS A 47 -5.36 -3.04 17.55
CA LYS A 47 -4.70 -4.19 18.16
C LYS A 47 -5.45 -5.49 17.90
N ILE A 48 -6.77 -5.54 18.08
CA ILE A 48 -7.58 -6.73 17.78
C ILE A 48 -7.41 -7.12 16.31
N THR A 49 -7.56 -6.17 15.39
CA THR A 49 -7.34 -6.39 13.95
C THR A 49 -5.95 -6.98 13.67
N THR A 50 -4.92 -6.51 14.37
CA THR A 50 -3.56 -7.05 14.27
C THR A 50 -3.45 -8.48 14.77
N LEU A 51 -4.03 -8.78 15.93
CA LEU A 51 -4.01 -10.11 16.53
C LEU A 51 -4.78 -11.14 15.69
N GLU A 52 -5.78 -10.69 14.92
CA GLU A 52 -6.53 -11.50 13.95
C GLU A 52 -5.84 -11.61 12.59
N GLY A 53 -4.57 -11.19 12.47
CA GLY A 53 -3.72 -11.44 11.31
C GLY A 53 -3.67 -10.34 10.26
N ALA A 54 -4.34 -9.20 10.47
CA ALA A 54 -4.18 -8.03 9.61
C ALA A 54 -3.00 -7.15 10.07
N ILE A 55 -2.67 -6.13 9.28
CA ILE A 55 -1.64 -5.15 9.63
C ILE A 55 -2.29 -3.92 10.27
N GLY A 56 -2.14 -3.74 11.58
CA GLY A 56 -2.53 -2.53 12.30
C GLY A 56 -1.72 -1.33 11.87
N VAL A 57 -2.33 -0.16 11.94
CA VAL A 57 -1.81 1.08 11.35
C VAL A 57 -1.37 2.10 12.41
N ARG A 58 -1.57 1.80 13.69
CA ARG A 58 -1.21 2.70 14.79
C ARG A 58 0.17 2.36 15.33
N ARG A 59 0.98 3.40 15.54
CA ARG A 59 2.27 3.30 16.27
C ARG A 59 2.13 2.66 17.65
N SER A 60 1.01 2.89 18.34
CA SER A 60 0.71 2.23 19.63
C SER A 60 0.66 0.72 19.51
N THR A 61 0.14 0.20 18.40
CA THR A 61 0.07 -1.24 18.11
C THR A 61 1.44 -1.77 17.68
N TRP A 62 2.21 -0.97 16.92
CA TRP A 62 3.59 -1.29 16.53
C TRP A 62 4.52 -1.46 17.73
N ALA A 63 4.28 -0.71 18.81
CA ALA A 63 5.04 -0.80 20.06
C ALA A 63 4.43 -1.77 21.09
N ASP A 64 3.27 -2.38 20.83
CA ASP A 64 2.57 -3.23 21.81
C ASP A 64 3.36 -4.52 22.08
N ALA A 65 3.57 -4.84 23.36
CA ALA A 65 4.40 -5.96 23.78
C ALA A 65 3.79 -7.32 23.45
N GLU A 66 2.47 -7.45 23.49
CA GLU A 66 1.78 -8.70 23.12
C GLU A 66 1.85 -8.92 21.61
N VAL A 67 1.61 -7.86 20.83
CA VAL A 67 1.75 -7.90 19.37
C VAL A 67 3.17 -8.30 19.00
N ASN A 68 4.19 -7.68 19.59
CA ASN A 68 5.59 -8.02 19.29
C ASN A 68 6.02 -9.40 19.82
N ARG A 69 5.33 -9.96 20.82
CA ARG A 69 5.57 -11.35 21.25
C ARG A 69 5.09 -12.35 20.18
N LEU A 70 3.98 -12.05 19.51
CA LEU A 70 3.40 -12.91 18.47
C LEU A 70 4.00 -12.65 17.09
N VAL A 71 4.33 -11.39 16.79
CA VAL A 71 4.92 -10.95 15.52
C VAL A 71 6.20 -10.14 15.83
N PRO A 72 7.36 -10.80 16.02
CA PRO A 72 8.59 -10.21 16.56
C PRO A 72 9.26 -9.09 15.75
N PHE A 73 8.64 -8.60 14.69
CA PHE A 73 9.15 -7.51 13.86
C PHE A 73 8.17 -6.34 13.75
N TYR A 74 7.05 -6.34 14.48
CA TYR A 74 6.05 -5.27 14.39
C TYR A 74 6.60 -3.89 14.75
N HIS A 75 7.52 -3.82 15.71
CA HIS A 75 8.21 -2.59 16.09
C HIS A 75 9.10 -2.00 14.98
N GLU A 76 9.49 -2.80 13.97
CA GLU A 76 10.29 -2.33 12.83
C GLU A 76 9.44 -1.59 11.78
N LEU A 77 8.10 -1.63 11.90
CA LEU A 77 7.21 -0.99 10.92
C LEU A 77 7.46 0.52 10.79
N ASP A 78 7.81 1.23 11.87
CA ASP A 78 8.11 2.68 11.78
C ASP A 78 9.34 2.93 10.88
N THR A 79 10.39 2.11 11.03
CA THR A 79 11.60 2.16 10.19
C THR A 79 11.29 1.84 8.72
N LEU A 80 10.47 0.82 8.47
CA LEU A 80 10.11 0.41 7.11
C LEU A 80 9.27 1.47 6.39
N HIS A 81 8.38 2.14 7.13
CA HIS A 81 7.53 3.19 6.59
C HIS A 81 8.27 4.52 6.38
N ALA A 82 9.41 4.75 7.03
CA ALA A 82 10.18 6.00 6.91
C ALA A 82 10.63 6.34 5.48
N HIS A 83 10.68 5.34 4.58
CA HIS A 83 11.03 5.52 3.17
C HIS A 83 9.94 5.03 2.22
N ALA A 84 8.81 4.58 2.76
CA ALA A 84 7.66 4.20 1.95
C ALA A 84 6.99 5.45 1.36
N ARG A 85 6.41 5.31 0.17
CA ARG A 85 5.69 6.38 -0.52
C ARG A 85 4.25 5.97 -0.72
N GLU A 86 3.34 6.92 -0.64
CA GLU A 86 1.94 6.68 -0.99
C GLU A 86 1.76 6.64 -2.50
N LEU A 87 0.83 5.81 -2.95
CA LEU A 87 0.40 5.82 -4.34
C LEU A 87 -0.42 7.08 -4.57
N ALA A 88 -0.07 7.88 -5.58
CA ALA A 88 -0.84 9.07 -5.92
C ALA A 88 -2.29 8.67 -6.29
N PRO A 89 -3.31 9.21 -5.61
CA PRO A 89 -4.68 8.92 -5.95
C PRO A 89 -4.99 9.54 -7.32
N HIS A 90 -5.43 8.71 -8.27
CA HIS A 90 -5.85 9.16 -9.59
C HIS A 90 -7.14 8.44 -10.00
N PRO A 91 -8.14 9.12 -10.58
CA PRO A 91 -9.39 8.48 -11.01
C PRO A 91 -9.17 7.31 -11.98
N ARG A 92 -8.07 7.38 -12.75
CA ARG A 92 -7.65 6.35 -13.71
C ARG A 92 -6.56 5.42 -13.20
N LEU A 93 -6.40 5.29 -11.88
CA LEU A 93 -5.33 4.47 -11.31
C LEU A 93 -5.39 3.02 -11.81
N ALA A 94 -6.59 2.45 -11.99
CA ALA A 94 -6.76 1.12 -12.56
C ALA A 94 -6.21 1.02 -14.00
N ASP A 95 -6.52 1.99 -14.87
CA ASP A 95 -5.99 2.02 -16.24
C ASP A 95 -4.46 2.13 -16.25
N ILE A 96 -3.90 2.96 -15.36
CA ILE A 96 -2.45 3.12 -15.20
C ILE A 96 -1.82 1.80 -14.77
N ALA A 97 -2.43 1.10 -13.81
CA ALA A 97 -1.96 -0.20 -13.35
C ALA A 97 -1.99 -1.25 -14.48
N HIS A 98 -3.04 -1.27 -15.30
CA HIS A 98 -3.11 -2.16 -16.47
C HIS A 98 -2.02 -1.87 -17.51
N ALA A 99 -1.68 -0.60 -17.74
CA ALA A 99 -0.57 -0.25 -18.64
C ALA A 99 0.79 -0.75 -18.10
N ILE A 100 0.99 -0.72 -16.78
CA ILE A 100 2.19 -1.25 -16.12
C ILE A 100 2.21 -2.78 -16.18
N ASP A 101 1.07 -3.44 -15.94
CA ASP A 101 0.93 -4.89 -16.00
C ASP A 101 1.25 -5.43 -17.40
N ALA A 102 0.74 -4.77 -18.45
CA ALA A 102 1.05 -5.10 -19.84
C ALA A 102 2.56 -4.96 -20.16
N LEU A 103 3.23 -3.95 -19.60
CA LEU A 103 4.68 -3.80 -19.70
C LEU A 103 5.41 -4.97 -19.03
N LEU A 104 4.98 -5.35 -17.82
CA LEU A 104 5.62 -6.44 -17.06
C LEU A 104 5.45 -7.78 -17.78
N ALA A 105 4.26 -8.08 -18.29
CA ALA A 105 4.01 -9.28 -19.08
C ALA A 105 4.97 -9.37 -20.27
N ARG A 106 5.10 -8.30 -21.07
CA ARG A 106 6.04 -8.28 -22.21
C ARG A 106 7.50 -8.40 -21.78
N ALA A 107 7.88 -7.77 -20.68
CA ALA A 107 9.25 -7.86 -20.16
C ALA A 107 9.62 -9.28 -19.69
N LEU A 108 8.64 -10.07 -19.27
CA LEU A 108 8.82 -11.45 -18.83
C LEU A 108 8.75 -12.45 -19.99
N ASP A 109 7.94 -12.16 -21.00
CA ASP A 109 7.63 -13.10 -22.08
C ASP A 109 8.44 -12.85 -23.37
N THR A 110 9.24 -11.79 -23.44
CA THR A 110 9.99 -11.40 -24.65
C THR A 110 11.40 -10.89 -24.36
N ASP A 111 12.26 -10.88 -25.38
CA ASP A 111 13.62 -10.30 -25.32
C ASP A 111 13.65 -8.79 -25.66
N GLU A 112 12.50 -8.11 -25.65
CA GLU A 112 12.43 -6.71 -26.04
C GLU A 112 13.16 -5.81 -25.02
N PRO A 113 13.97 -4.82 -25.47
CA PRO A 113 14.74 -4.00 -24.55
C PRO A 113 13.85 -3.24 -23.56
N SER A 114 14.18 -3.29 -22.26
CA SER A 114 13.39 -2.63 -21.21
C SER A 114 13.17 -1.13 -21.48
N ARG A 115 14.12 -0.46 -22.14
CA ARG A 115 13.99 0.95 -22.53
C ARG A 115 12.84 1.18 -23.52
N ALA A 116 12.64 0.27 -24.49
CA ALA A 116 11.57 0.37 -25.47
C ALA A 116 10.20 0.15 -24.79
N LEU A 117 10.09 -0.89 -23.97
CA LEU A 117 8.91 -1.19 -23.16
C LEU A 117 8.50 -0.01 -22.28
N LEU A 118 9.46 0.54 -21.52
CA LEU A 118 9.24 1.69 -20.64
C LEU A 118 8.78 2.94 -21.43
N ALA A 119 9.39 3.21 -22.59
CA ALA A 119 8.99 4.34 -23.42
C ALA A 119 7.56 4.18 -23.96
N GLU A 120 7.15 2.97 -24.30
CA GLU A 120 5.78 2.68 -24.73
C GLU A 120 4.77 2.83 -23.59
N ALA A 121 5.02 2.22 -22.44
CA ALA A 121 4.15 2.36 -21.27
C ALA A 121 4.01 3.82 -20.84
N GLN A 122 5.11 4.59 -20.87
CA GLN A 122 5.07 6.03 -20.58
C GLN A 122 4.16 6.80 -21.55
N ARG A 123 4.20 6.50 -22.86
CA ARG A 123 3.29 7.12 -23.84
C ARG A 123 1.84 6.75 -23.57
N ASN A 124 1.57 5.46 -23.29
CA ASN A 124 0.23 4.98 -22.99
C ASN A 124 -0.33 5.69 -21.75
N ILE A 125 0.45 5.70 -20.65
CA ILE A 125 0.07 6.39 -19.42
C ILE A 125 -0.12 7.88 -19.63
N ALA A 126 0.75 8.55 -20.40
CA ALA A 126 0.61 9.97 -20.72
C ALA A 126 -0.71 10.27 -21.45
N ALA A 127 -1.14 9.40 -22.36
CA ALA A 127 -2.43 9.52 -23.03
C ALA A 127 -3.62 9.22 -22.10
N LEU A 128 -3.40 8.54 -20.97
CA LEU A 128 -4.44 8.34 -19.96
C LEU A 128 -4.61 9.58 -19.06
N VAL A 129 -3.51 10.27 -18.75
CA VAL A 129 -3.50 11.35 -17.73
C VAL A 129 -3.49 12.77 -18.31
N GLY A 130 -3.18 12.92 -19.60
CA GLY A 130 -3.26 14.18 -20.34
C GLY A 130 -4.69 14.50 -20.78
#